data_AF-A0A355UIG7-F1
#
_entry.id   AF-A0A355UIG7-F1
#
_cell.length_a   1.000
_cell.length_b   1.000
_cell.length_c   1.000
_cell.angle_alpha   90.00
_cell.angle_beta   90.00
_cell.angle_gamma   90.00
#
_symmetry.space_group_name_H-M   'P 1'
#
loop_
_entity.id
_entity.type
_entity.pdbx_description
1 polymer ?
#
loop_
_entity_poly.entity_id
_entity_poly.type
_entity_poly.pdbx_seq_one_letter_code
_entity_poly.pdbx_strand_id
1 'polypeptide(L)'
;DTHGNFLGTDNQGLQGKAIVMNKKNFTQGMSHDKALKNNLGVKGLSSDDAKVKLNNHYSGLKNRPDWDGKLTFDEATKWSNQGNGKPLFVDGSKIDLSPKTVNDVKDAAKKNNGYIDFFDDGKGNYDTGRVYGNIKVTLTNEKTGEVILGKNGYLDKHDFSNPVFRAINDMYYKGDPKVFKIYCAPCNNKVDIK
;
A
#
# COMPACT_ATOMS: atom_id res chain seq x y z
N ASP A 1 0.92 17.14 -7.47
CA ASP A 1 0.68 18.49 -6.93
C ASP A 1 0.67 19.47 -8.10
N THR A 2 0.63 20.77 -7.82
CA THR A 2 0.69 21.83 -8.83
C THR A 2 1.97 21.81 -9.68
N HIS A 3 3.04 21.16 -9.21
CA HIS A 3 4.30 21.01 -9.95
C HIS A 3 4.39 19.66 -10.70
N GLY A 4 3.28 18.92 -10.81
CA GLY A 4 3.25 17.62 -11.47
C GLY A 4 3.90 16.48 -10.68
N ASN A 5 4.27 16.68 -9.41
CA ASN A 5 4.80 15.60 -8.57
C ASN A 5 3.68 14.66 -8.14
N PHE A 6 3.91 13.35 -8.21
CA PHE A 6 2.98 12.38 -7.64
C PHE A 6 3.05 12.42 -6.11
N LEU A 7 1.90 12.61 -5.46
CA LEU A 7 1.80 12.70 -4.01
C LEU A 7 1.39 11.37 -3.35
N GLY A 8 0.66 10.54 -4.08
CA GLY A 8 0.01 9.32 -3.59
C GLY A 8 -1.41 9.22 -4.10
N THR A 9 -2.27 8.48 -3.40
CA THR A 9 -3.64 8.19 -3.82
C THR A 9 -4.66 8.70 -2.80
N ASP A 10 -5.87 8.99 -3.27
CA ASP A 10 -7.04 9.05 -2.39
C ASP A 10 -7.51 7.62 -2.05
N ASN A 11 -8.70 7.47 -1.46
CA ASN A 11 -9.24 6.17 -1.08
C ASN A 11 -9.77 5.31 -2.25
N GLN A 12 -9.59 5.71 -3.51
CA GLN A 12 -9.94 4.91 -4.69
C GLN A 12 -8.72 4.26 -5.38
N GLY A 13 -7.52 4.46 -4.85
CA GLY A 13 -6.30 3.83 -5.35
C GLY A 13 -5.68 4.55 -6.55
N LEU A 14 -4.94 3.81 -7.39
CA LEU A 14 -4.14 4.37 -8.49
C LEU A 14 -4.93 4.63 -9.79
N GLN A 15 -6.07 3.98 -9.95
CA GLN A 15 -6.83 4.01 -11.18
C GLN A 15 -7.77 5.24 -11.21
N GLY A 16 -8.12 5.69 -12.41
CA GLY A 16 -9.01 6.83 -12.62
C GLY A 16 -8.27 8.12 -13.00
N LYS A 17 -8.99 9.24 -13.00
CA LYS A 17 -8.47 10.53 -13.48
C LYS A 17 -7.48 11.13 -12.48
N ALA A 18 -6.39 11.69 -12.98
CA ALA A 18 -5.45 12.45 -12.15
C ALA A 18 -6.13 13.66 -11.48
N ILE A 19 -5.88 13.83 -10.18
CA ILE A 19 -6.32 14.98 -9.39
C ILE A 19 -5.11 15.88 -9.12
N VAL A 20 -5.22 17.15 -9.50
CA VAL A 20 -4.17 18.16 -9.27
C VAL A 20 -4.61 19.00 -8.08
N MET A 21 -3.80 19.04 -7.02
CA MET A 21 -4.09 19.87 -5.85
C MET A 21 -2.81 20.40 -5.21
N ASN A 22 -2.96 21.40 -4.33
CA ASN A 22 -1.87 21.87 -3.48
C ASN A 22 -1.42 20.76 -2.53
N LYS A 23 -0.10 20.56 -2.39
CA LYS A 23 0.48 19.50 -1.54
C LYS A 23 -0.02 19.55 -0.10
N LYS A 24 -0.21 20.74 0.47
CA LYS A 24 -0.73 20.94 1.84
C LYS A 24 -2.16 20.41 2.07
N ASN A 25 -2.93 20.25 1.00
CA ASN A 25 -4.31 19.75 1.07
C ASN A 25 -4.37 18.21 0.96
N PHE A 26 -3.26 17.57 0.58
CA PHE A 26 -3.19 16.14 0.38
C PHE A 26 -2.95 15.38 1.69
N THR A 27 -3.63 14.26 1.84
CA THR A 27 -3.33 13.24 2.83
C THR A 27 -3.55 11.89 2.17
N GLN A 28 -2.61 10.95 2.35
CA GLN A 28 -2.69 9.62 1.77
C GLN A 28 -3.99 8.93 2.20
N GLY A 29 -4.76 8.39 1.24
CA GLY A 29 -6.02 7.72 1.50
C GLY A 29 -7.16 8.65 1.94
N MET A 30 -7.07 9.97 1.73
CA MET A 30 -8.19 10.88 1.95
C MET A 30 -9.42 10.47 1.11
N SER A 31 -10.62 10.87 1.52
CA SER A 31 -11.83 10.56 0.73
C SER A 31 -11.80 11.23 -0.65
N HIS A 32 -12.28 10.52 -1.66
CA HIS A 32 -12.39 11.01 -3.03
C HIS A 32 -13.14 12.35 -3.11
N ASP A 33 -14.26 12.50 -2.41
CA ASP A 33 -15.01 13.76 -2.37
C ASP A 33 -14.17 14.94 -1.85
N LYS A 34 -13.34 14.71 -0.82
CA LYS A 34 -12.44 15.74 -0.31
C LYS A 34 -11.31 16.03 -1.29
N ALA A 35 -10.83 15.01 -2.01
CA ALA A 35 -9.83 15.18 -3.05
C ALA A 35 -10.38 16.02 -4.21
N LEU A 36 -11.61 15.73 -4.68
CA LEU A 36 -12.30 16.49 -5.72
C LEU A 36 -12.58 17.93 -5.31
N LYS A 37 -12.99 18.19 -4.07
CA LYS A 37 -13.15 19.56 -3.54
C LYS A 37 -11.86 20.40 -3.61
N ASN A 38 -10.70 19.75 -3.60
CA ASN A 38 -9.38 20.40 -3.70
C ASN A 38 -8.76 20.30 -5.10
N ASN A 39 -9.47 19.70 -6.06
CA ASN A 39 -8.96 19.49 -7.40
C ASN A 39 -8.98 20.80 -8.19
N LEU A 40 -7.79 21.27 -8.55
CA LEU A 40 -7.56 22.44 -9.40
C LEU A 40 -7.58 22.07 -10.90
N GLY A 41 -7.58 20.77 -11.22
CA GLY A 41 -7.48 20.25 -12.58
C GLY A 41 -6.16 20.63 -13.27
N VAL A 42 -6.09 20.37 -14.58
CA VAL A 42 -4.89 20.64 -15.39
C VAL A 42 -4.52 22.14 -15.38
N LYS A 43 -5.51 23.04 -15.27
CA LYS A 43 -5.29 24.50 -15.15
C LYS A 43 -4.58 24.90 -13.86
N GLY A 44 -4.58 24.04 -12.84
CA GLY A 44 -3.86 24.27 -11.58
C GLY A 44 -2.37 23.93 -11.63
N LEU A 45 -1.85 23.44 -12.77
CA LEU A 45 -0.43 23.18 -12.94
C LEU A 45 0.35 24.48 -13.12
N SER A 46 1.53 24.56 -12.49
CA SER A 46 2.34 25.78 -12.45
C SER A 46 3.07 26.10 -13.76
N SER A 47 3.22 25.11 -14.65
CA SER A 47 3.96 25.23 -15.90
C SER A 47 3.64 24.09 -16.87
N ASP A 48 4.07 24.23 -18.12
CA ASP A 48 4.03 23.14 -19.10
C ASP A 48 4.92 21.97 -18.68
N ASP A 49 6.06 22.21 -18.02
CA ASP A 49 6.90 21.15 -17.46
C ASP A 49 6.15 20.31 -16.42
N ALA A 50 5.35 20.95 -15.55
CA ALA A 50 4.51 20.26 -14.59
C ALA A 50 3.46 19.37 -15.30
N LYS A 51 2.93 19.82 -16.43
CA LYS A 51 2.00 19.06 -17.27
C LYS A 51 2.68 17.86 -17.94
N VAL A 52 3.86 18.05 -18.52
CA VAL A 52 4.66 16.96 -19.09
C VAL A 52 4.99 15.92 -18.03
N LYS A 53 5.41 16.36 -16.84
CA LYS A 53 5.72 15.48 -15.71
C LYS A 53 4.51 14.66 -15.27
N LEU A 54 3.34 15.28 -15.15
CA LEU A 54 2.09 14.59 -14.83
C LEU A 54 1.76 13.55 -15.90
N ASN A 55 1.78 13.93 -17.18
CA ASN A 55 1.43 13.05 -18.28
C ASN A 55 2.36 11.84 -18.37
N ASN A 56 3.67 12.05 -18.22
CA ASN A 56 4.67 10.98 -18.22
C ASN A 56 4.50 10.02 -17.04
N HIS A 57 4.17 10.54 -15.86
CA HIS A 57 3.88 9.69 -14.71
C HIS A 57 2.58 8.89 -14.94
N TYR A 58 1.51 9.55 -15.37
CA TYR A 58 0.19 8.96 -15.55
C TYR A 58 0.20 7.84 -16.61
N SER A 59 0.87 8.05 -17.75
CA SER A 59 0.97 7.05 -18.81
C SER A 59 1.70 5.77 -18.38
N GLY A 60 2.61 5.88 -17.41
CA GLY A 60 3.35 4.76 -16.84
C GLY A 60 2.63 4.00 -15.72
N LEU A 61 1.52 4.52 -15.17
CA LEU A 61 0.83 3.93 -14.02
C LEU A 61 0.42 2.47 -14.25
N LYS A 62 -0.11 2.16 -15.45
CA LYS A 62 -0.55 0.81 -15.83
C LYS A 62 0.55 -0.25 -15.84
N ASN A 63 1.82 0.17 -15.85
CA ASN A 63 2.98 -0.72 -15.86
C ASN A 63 3.54 -0.92 -14.44
N ARG A 64 2.97 -0.27 -13.43
CA ARG A 64 3.39 -0.45 -12.05
C ARG A 64 2.83 -1.77 -11.49
N PRO A 65 3.55 -2.43 -10.57
CA PRO A 65 3.09 -3.70 -10.00
C PRO A 65 1.81 -3.56 -9.17
N ASP A 66 1.58 -2.40 -8.57
CA ASP A 66 0.45 -2.11 -7.70
C ASP A 66 -0.78 -1.58 -8.47
N TRP A 67 -0.76 -1.58 -9.81
CA TRP A 67 -1.84 -1.04 -10.64
C TRP A 67 -3.18 -1.74 -10.42
N ASP A 68 -3.17 -3.05 -10.16
CA ASP A 68 -4.37 -3.83 -9.90
C ASP A 68 -4.79 -3.79 -8.41
N GLY A 69 -4.05 -3.07 -7.57
CA GLY A 69 -4.31 -2.91 -6.15
C GLY A 69 -3.88 -4.10 -5.29
N LYS A 70 -3.07 -5.03 -5.77
CA LYS A 70 -2.44 -6.06 -4.92
C LYS A 70 -0.96 -6.18 -5.27
N LEU A 71 -0.24 -6.94 -4.46
CA LEU A 71 1.17 -7.24 -4.71
C LEU A 71 1.41 -8.72 -4.48
N THR A 72 2.14 -9.32 -5.42
CA THR A 72 2.79 -10.60 -5.22
C THR A 72 4.21 -10.40 -4.67
N PHE A 73 4.78 -11.45 -4.11
CA PHE A 73 6.17 -11.43 -3.66
C PHE A 73 7.15 -11.15 -4.81
N ASP A 74 6.90 -11.71 -6.00
CA ASP A 74 7.73 -11.50 -7.18
C ASP A 74 7.71 -10.04 -7.64
N GLU A 75 6.55 -9.39 -7.58
CA GLU A 75 6.40 -7.97 -7.89
C GLU A 75 7.12 -7.08 -6.89
N ALA A 76 6.96 -7.35 -5.58
CA ALA A 76 7.67 -6.63 -4.53
C ALA A 76 9.19 -6.77 -4.66
N THR A 77 9.65 -7.98 -4.98
CA THR A 77 11.06 -8.34 -5.21
C THR A 77 11.62 -7.67 -6.46
N LYS A 78 10.88 -7.65 -7.56
CA LYS A 78 11.27 -6.90 -8.76
C LYS A 78 11.32 -5.39 -8.48
N TRP A 79 10.34 -4.87 -7.76
CA TRP A 79 10.23 -3.44 -7.45
C TRP A 79 11.32 -2.94 -6.50
N SER A 80 11.79 -3.77 -5.58
CA SER A 80 12.91 -3.40 -4.71
C SER A 80 14.18 -3.08 -5.53
N ASN A 81 14.40 -3.83 -6.61
CA ASN A 81 15.57 -3.68 -7.47
C ASN A 81 15.38 -2.58 -8.54
N GLN A 82 14.17 -2.42 -9.07
CA GLN A 82 13.91 -1.55 -10.25
C GLN A 82 13.10 -0.28 -9.93
N GLY A 83 12.35 -0.29 -8.84
CA GLY A 83 11.41 0.76 -8.42
C GLY A 83 12.06 1.99 -7.80
N ASN A 84 13.38 1.96 -7.60
CA ASN A 84 14.16 3.09 -7.06
C ASN A 84 13.65 3.62 -5.69
N GLY A 85 13.14 2.73 -4.84
CA GLY A 85 12.60 3.09 -3.52
C GLY A 85 11.27 3.86 -3.56
N LYS A 86 10.64 3.99 -4.74
CA LYS A 86 9.33 4.65 -4.86
C LYS A 86 8.26 3.84 -4.13
N PRO A 87 7.31 4.50 -3.45
CA PRO A 87 6.26 3.80 -2.73
C PRO A 87 5.29 3.07 -3.66
N LEU A 88 4.62 2.05 -3.12
CA LEU A 88 3.53 1.31 -3.74
C LEU A 88 2.21 1.53 -2.98
N PHE A 89 1.07 1.32 -3.64
CA PHE A 89 -0.29 1.62 -3.19
C PHE A 89 -1.22 0.46 -3.50
N VAL A 90 -1.63 -0.28 -2.48
CA VAL A 90 -2.50 -1.45 -2.61
C VAL A 90 -3.92 -1.14 -2.14
N ASP A 91 -4.88 -1.92 -2.62
CA ASP A 91 -6.22 -1.96 -2.08
C ASP A 91 -6.23 -2.93 -0.89
N GLY A 92 -6.40 -2.38 0.31
CA GLY A 92 -6.40 -3.15 1.55
C GLY A 92 -7.45 -4.25 1.56
N SER A 93 -8.55 -4.11 0.80
CA SER A 93 -9.62 -5.12 0.72
C SER A 93 -9.23 -6.36 -0.11
N LYS A 94 -8.12 -6.28 -0.87
CA LYS A 94 -7.60 -7.39 -1.69
C LYS A 94 -6.51 -8.20 -0.98
N ILE A 95 -6.10 -7.79 0.21
CA ILE A 95 -5.11 -8.50 1.00
C ILE A 95 -5.81 -9.70 1.66
N ASP A 96 -5.26 -10.89 1.51
CA ASP A 96 -5.81 -12.08 2.14
C ASP A 96 -5.34 -12.16 3.60
N LEU A 97 -6.30 -12.00 4.52
CA LEU A 97 -6.06 -12.06 5.96
C LEU A 97 -6.35 -13.46 6.54
N SER A 98 -6.78 -14.43 5.73
CA SER A 98 -7.05 -15.79 6.22
C SER A 98 -5.77 -16.45 6.78
N PRO A 99 -5.86 -17.35 7.77
CA PRO A 99 -7.07 -17.77 8.49
C PRO A 99 -7.37 -16.89 9.72
N LYS A 100 -6.92 -15.62 9.77
CA LYS A 100 -7.04 -14.80 10.98
C LYS A 100 -8.50 -14.51 11.31
N THR A 101 -8.75 -14.49 12.61
CA THR A 101 -10.08 -14.32 13.20
C THR A 101 -10.16 -13.02 14.01
N VAL A 102 -11.38 -12.63 14.39
CA VAL A 102 -11.63 -11.56 15.37
C VAL A 102 -10.84 -11.78 16.67
N ASN A 103 -10.73 -13.03 17.13
CA ASN A 103 -10.00 -13.36 18.35
C ASN A 103 -8.50 -13.10 18.20
N ASP A 104 -7.91 -13.44 17.05
CA ASP A 104 -6.50 -13.16 16.76
C ASP A 104 -6.23 -11.64 16.77
N VAL A 105 -7.13 -10.84 16.19
CA VAL A 105 -7.02 -9.37 16.20
C VAL A 105 -7.11 -8.81 17.62
N LYS A 106 -8.06 -9.29 18.43
CA LYS A 106 -8.21 -8.88 19.84
C LYS A 106 -6.99 -9.26 20.68
N ASP A 107 -6.41 -10.42 20.42
CA ASP A 107 -5.19 -10.87 21.09
C ASP A 107 -3.96 -10.05 20.67
N ALA A 108 -3.80 -9.78 19.37
CA ALA A 108 -2.73 -8.93 18.86
C ALA A 108 -2.81 -7.50 19.41
N ALA A 109 -4.02 -6.95 19.56
CA ALA A 109 -4.22 -5.64 20.18
C ALA A 109 -3.67 -5.58 21.62
N LYS A 110 -3.83 -6.66 22.40
CA LYS A 110 -3.32 -6.77 23.78
C LYS A 110 -1.83 -7.06 23.85
N LYS A 111 -1.31 -7.93 22.97
CA LYS A 111 0.03 -8.51 23.07
C LYS A 111 1.10 -7.78 22.24
N ASN A 112 0.72 -7.22 21.09
CA ASN A 112 1.65 -6.69 20.10
C ASN A 112 1.16 -5.39 19.45
N ASN A 113 0.42 -4.55 20.19
CA ASN A 113 -0.09 -3.26 19.70
C ASN A 113 -0.85 -3.36 18.36
N GLY A 114 -1.54 -4.48 18.14
CA GLY A 114 -2.34 -4.79 16.95
C GLY A 114 -1.57 -5.36 15.76
N TYR A 115 -0.28 -5.67 15.88
CA TYR A 115 0.49 -6.29 14.79
C TYR A 115 0.30 -7.81 14.77
N ILE A 116 -0.05 -8.35 13.60
CA ILE A 116 -0.19 -9.77 13.33
C ILE A 116 0.86 -10.19 12.31
N ASP A 117 1.57 -11.27 12.62
CA ASP A 117 2.52 -11.90 11.71
C ASP A 117 1.76 -12.82 10.72
N PHE A 118 1.91 -12.55 9.44
CA PHE A 118 1.36 -13.34 8.35
C PHE A 118 2.38 -14.32 7.76
N PHE A 119 3.64 -14.26 8.15
CA PHE A 119 4.69 -15.20 7.74
C PHE A 119 4.91 -16.35 8.73
N ASP A 120 4.13 -16.41 9.81
CA ASP A 120 4.22 -17.46 10.84
C ASP A 120 3.94 -18.88 10.28
N ASP A 121 4.90 -19.79 10.51
CA ASP A 121 4.91 -21.17 10.03
C ASP A 121 3.83 -22.02 10.70
N GLY A 122 2.62 -21.99 10.13
CA GLY A 122 1.49 -22.83 10.53
C GLY A 122 0.20 -22.07 10.86
N LYS A 123 0.24 -20.74 10.92
CA LYS A 123 -0.96 -19.90 11.16
C LYS A 123 -1.03 -18.66 10.26
N GLY A 124 -0.02 -18.43 9.43
CA GLY A 124 0.07 -17.28 8.54
C GLY A 124 -0.53 -17.52 7.14
N ASN A 125 -0.79 -16.43 6.43
CA ASN A 125 -1.01 -16.46 4.99
C ASN A 125 0.32 -16.20 4.31
N TYR A 126 0.98 -17.22 3.77
CA TYR A 126 2.33 -17.06 3.22
C TYR A 126 2.40 -16.06 2.07
N ASP A 127 1.35 -15.93 1.25
CA ASP A 127 1.35 -14.97 0.14
C ASP A 127 1.36 -13.54 0.67
N THR A 128 0.51 -13.23 1.65
CA THR A 128 0.51 -11.94 2.37
C THR A 128 1.80 -11.75 3.17
N GLY A 129 2.23 -12.76 3.92
CA GLY A 129 3.38 -12.70 4.81
C GLY A 129 4.70 -12.44 4.10
N ARG A 130 4.88 -12.99 2.89
CA ARG A 130 6.07 -12.74 2.06
C ARG A 130 6.18 -11.29 1.59
N VAL A 131 5.06 -10.61 1.40
CA VAL A 131 5.03 -9.22 0.93
C VAL A 131 5.07 -8.22 2.09
N TYR A 132 4.30 -8.47 3.14
CA TYR A 132 4.05 -7.48 4.19
C TYR A 132 4.62 -7.88 5.56
N GLY A 133 4.97 -9.16 5.77
CA GLY A 133 5.39 -9.70 7.05
C GLY A 133 4.35 -9.47 8.16
N ASN A 134 4.54 -8.38 8.90
CA ASN A 134 3.68 -7.98 10.01
C ASN A 134 2.77 -6.82 9.62
N ILE A 135 1.46 -7.04 9.67
CA ILE A 135 0.47 -5.98 9.39
C ILE A 135 -0.18 -5.55 10.69
N LYS A 136 -0.29 -4.24 10.92
CA LYS A 136 -1.16 -3.72 11.97
C LYS A 136 -2.62 -3.88 11.55
N VAL A 137 -3.40 -4.59 12.36
CA VAL A 137 -4.83 -4.84 12.13
C VAL A 137 -5.61 -4.28 13.31
N THR A 138 -6.57 -3.40 13.03
CA THR A 138 -7.42 -2.77 14.05
C THR A 138 -8.88 -3.15 13.79
N LEU A 139 -9.50 -3.85 14.75
CA LEU A 139 -10.91 -4.21 14.68
C LEU A 139 -11.79 -2.96 14.78
N THR A 140 -12.69 -2.77 13.81
CA THR A 140 -13.69 -1.71 13.82
C THR A 140 -15.10 -2.23 14.09
N ASN A 141 -15.36 -3.50 13.81
CA ASN A 141 -16.64 -4.13 14.11
C ASN A 141 -16.48 -5.62 14.40
N GLU A 142 -16.69 -5.98 15.67
CA GLU A 142 -16.57 -7.37 16.14
C GLU A 142 -17.59 -8.31 15.51
N LYS A 143 -18.81 -7.84 15.23
CA LYS A 143 -19.91 -8.67 14.72
C LYS A 143 -19.76 -9.04 13.25
N THR A 144 -19.06 -8.21 12.48
CA THR A 144 -18.91 -8.37 11.03
C THR A 144 -17.47 -8.71 10.62
N GLY A 145 -16.55 -8.72 11.58
CA GLY A 145 -15.12 -8.94 11.34
C GLY A 145 -14.42 -7.77 10.63
N GLU A 146 -15.04 -6.60 10.54
CA GLU A 146 -14.44 -5.46 9.82
C GLU A 146 -13.22 -4.92 10.55
N VAL A 147 -12.16 -4.70 9.80
CA VAL A 147 -10.86 -4.21 10.27
C VAL A 147 -10.33 -3.09 9.39
N ILE A 148 -9.44 -2.29 9.97
CA ILE A 148 -8.57 -1.35 9.25
C ILE A 148 -7.13 -1.84 9.33
N LEU A 149 -6.44 -1.78 8.20
CA LEU A 149 -5.04 -2.15 8.05
C LEU A 149 -4.12 -0.91 8.17
N GLY A 150 -2.97 -1.10 8.82
CA GLY A 150 -1.94 -0.08 8.94
C GLY A 150 -2.36 1.10 9.82
N LYS A 151 -1.78 2.28 9.53
CA LYS A 151 -2.09 3.54 10.22
C LYS A 151 -1.96 4.70 9.25
N ASN A 152 -3.00 5.52 9.12
CA ASN A 152 -3.04 6.71 8.25
C ASN A 152 -2.62 6.40 6.80
N GLY A 153 -3.11 5.29 6.25
CA GLY A 153 -2.77 4.83 4.90
C GLY A 153 -1.42 4.13 4.79
N TYR A 154 -0.52 4.25 5.76
CA TYR A 154 0.75 3.51 5.76
C TYR A 154 0.52 2.08 6.22
N LEU A 155 0.92 1.11 5.38
CA LEU A 155 0.71 -0.31 5.62
C LEU A 155 1.99 -0.95 6.16
N ASP A 156 3.08 -0.87 5.38
CA ASP A 156 4.33 -1.55 5.71
C ASP A 156 5.56 -0.90 5.03
N LYS A 157 6.76 -1.28 5.48
CA LYS A 157 8.05 -0.97 4.84
C LYS A 157 8.73 -2.27 4.46
N HIS A 158 8.79 -2.52 3.16
CA HIS A 158 9.48 -3.67 2.61
C HIS A 158 10.99 -3.37 2.56
N ASP A 159 11.76 -4.04 3.43
CA ASP A 159 13.19 -3.74 3.62
C ASP A 159 14.14 -4.96 3.55
N PHE A 160 13.63 -6.15 3.23
CA PHE A 160 14.41 -7.40 3.18
C PHE A 160 15.28 -7.62 4.44
N SER A 161 14.85 -7.12 5.59
CA SER A 161 15.51 -7.38 6.87
C SER A 161 15.44 -8.86 7.26
N ASN A 162 14.44 -9.58 6.77
CA ASN A 162 14.38 -11.04 6.89
C ASN A 162 15.43 -11.69 5.96
N PRO A 163 16.41 -12.44 6.51
CA PRO A 163 17.49 -13.03 5.73
C PRO A 163 17.01 -14.07 4.71
N VAL A 164 15.88 -14.76 4.97
CA VAL A 164 15.29 -15.71 4.02
C VAL A 164 14.80 -14.98 2.78
N PHE A 165 14.04 -13.89 2.95
CA PHE A 165 13.56 -13.10 1.80
C PHE A 165 14.71 -12.42 1.06
N ARG A 166 15.74 -11.98 1.78
CA ARG A 166 16.94 -11.42 1.16
C ARG A 166 17.64 -12.45 0.27
N ALA A 167 17.87 -13.66 0.80
CA ALA A 167 18.47 -14.75 0.01
C ALA A 167 17.63 -15.09 -1.23
N ILE A 168 16.30 -15.12 -1.09
CA ILE A 168 15.40 -15.36 -2.23
C ILE A 168 15.51 -14.22 -3.26
N ASN A 169 15.47 -12.96 -2.82
CA ASN A 169 15.66 -11.80 -3.70
C ASN A 169 16.97 -11.89 -4.48
N ASP A 170 18.07 -12.20 -3.81
CA ASP A 170 19.41 -12.24 -4.41
C ASP A 170 19.56 -13.37 -5.45
N MET A 171 18.78 -14.45 -5.33
CA MET A 171 18.70 -15.50 -6.34
C MET A 171 17.98 -15.04 -7.62
N TYR A 172 16.90 -14.27 -7.49
CA TYR A 172 16.07 -13.83 -8.64
C TYR A 172 16.58 -12.54 -9.30
N TYR A 173 17.11 -11.60 -8.51
CA TYR A 173 17.56 -10.30 -8.97
C TYR A 173 18.90 -9.95 -8.30
N LYS A 174 20.00 -10.16 -9.03
CA LYS A 174 21.33 -9.72 -8.58
C LYS A 174 21.35 -8.18 -8.51
N GLY A 175 21.49 -7.62 -7.32
CA GLY A 175 21.48 -6.17 -7.12
C GLY A 175 21.51 -5.76 -5.65
N ASP A 176 21.35 -4.45 -5.42
CA ASP A 176 21.18 -3.87 -4.09
C ASP A 176 19.71 -3.46 -3.92
N PRO A 177 18.86 -4.31 -3.31
CA PRO A 177 17.43 -4.04 -3.20
C PRO A 177 17.19 -2.79 -2.36
N LYS A 178 16.44 -1.84 -2.91
CA LYS A 178 16.08 -0.60 -2.23
C LYS A 178 14.83 -0.80 -1.40
N VAL A 179 14.88 -0.31 -0.17
CA VAL A 179 13.73 -0.22 0.71
C VAL A 179 12.66 0.68 0.09
N PHE A 180 11.40 0.26 0.18
CA PHE A 180 10.25 1.07 -0.23
C PHE A 180 9.10 0.96 0.76
N LYS A 181 8.18 1.93 0.71
CA LYS A 181 6.99 1.95 1.56
C LYS A 181 5.79 1.41 0.78
N ILE A 182 4.91 0.72 1.47
CA ILE A 182 3.62 0.30 0.95
C ILE A 182 2.52 1.05 1.71
N TYR A 183 1.62 1.64 0.96
CA TYR A 183 0.43 2.30 1.46
C TYR A 183 -0.81 1.52 1.03
N CYS A 184 -1.90 1.62 1.78
CA CYS A 184 -3.20 1.10 1.42
C CYS A 184 -4.18 2.24 1.08
N ALA A 185 -5.05 2.00 0.10
CA ALA A 185 -6.09 2.91 -0.34
C ALA A 185 -7.16 2.15 -1.16
N PRO A 186 -8.32 1.82 -0.55
CA PRO A 186 -8.64 2.01 0.85
C PRO A 186 -7.91 1.00 1.76
N CYS A 187 -8.02 1.16 3.08
CA CYS A 187 -7.34 0.29 4.07
C CYS A 187 -8.30 -0.65 4.82
N ASN A 188 -9.58 -0.71 4.43
CA ASN A 188 -10.55 -1.57 5.07
C ASN A 188 -10.43 -3.02 4.56
N ASN A 189 -10.69 -3.97 5.43
CA ASN A 189 -10.76 -5.39 5.10
C ASN A 189 -11.64 -6.13 6.13
N LYS A 190 -11.71 -7.46 6.07
CA LYS A 190 -12.45 -8.32 6.99
C LYS A 190 -11.61 -9.54 7.40
N VAL A 191 -11.76 -9.94 8.66
CA VAL A 191 -11.28 -11.22 9.21
C VAL A 191 -12.46 -12.15 9.47
N ASP A 192 -12.20 -13.45 9.70
CA ASP A 192 -13.28 -14.37 10.09
C ASP A 192 -13.81 -14.01 11.48
N ILE A 193 -15.11 -14.18 11.69
CA ILE A 193 -15.79 -13.92 12.97
C ILE A 193 -15.61 -15.12 13.91
N LYS A 194 -15.38 -16.32 13.37
CA LYS A 194 -15.34 -17.59 14.10
C LYS A 194 -14.10 -17.77 14.96
#